data_AF-A0A2T4G4T6-F1
#
_entry.id   AF-A0A2T4G4T6-F1
#
_cell.length_a   1.000
_cell.length_b   1.000
_cell.length_c   1.000
_cell.angle_alpha   90.00
_cell.angle_beta   90.00
_cell.angle_gamma   90.00
#
_symmetry.space_group_name_H-M   'P 1'
#
loop_
_entity.id
_entity.type
_entity.pdbx_description
1 polymer ?
#
loop_
_entity_poly.entity_id
_entity_poly.type
_entity_poly.pdbx_seq_one_letter_code
_entity_poly.pdbx_strand_id
1 'polypeptide(L)'
;MSFYINDNPAISPFSQVAQNTQPGITNNQDNPDGEARLQQVLKDNPILNRGILSNDDAFRPDKKKLFEGLKSHVGDFTDANKDPNKRADALQKLADKANEIDKDSSLYRHSGSTPGDGFLDQKSEVDALRKYSEEPVPAQKQSQ
;
A
#
# COMPACT_ATOMS: atom_id res chain seq x y z
N MET A 1 -41.25 -14.71 42.14
CA MET A 1 -40.33 -13.79 42.83
C MET A 1 -39.40 -14.61 43.72
N SER A 2 -38.10 -14.60 43.43
CA SER A 2 -37.03 -14.73 44.43
C SER A 2 -35.72 -14.30 43.75
N PHE A 3 -35.08 -13.31 44.36
CA PHE A 3 -33.87 -12.65 43.91
C PHE A 3 -32.66 -13.45 44.39
N TYR A 4 -31.65 -13.61 43.53
CA TYR A 4 -30.27 -13.82 43.96
C TYR A 4 -29.39 -12.83 43.21
N ILE A 5 -28.99 -11.79 43.93
CA ILE A 5 -27.84 -10.94 43.60
C ILE A 5 -26.61 -11.75 44.02
N ASN A 6 -25.71 -12.02 43.08
CA ASN A 6 -24.32 -12.32 43.40
C ASN A 6 -23.46 -11.24 42.74
N ASP A 7 -22.97 -10.36 43.59
CA ASP A 7 -21.86 -9.46 43.35
C ASP A 7 -20.59 -10.30 43.09
N ASN A 8 -19.91 -10.07 41.97
CA ASN A 8 -18.45 -9.99 41.99
C ASN A 8 -17.97 -9.05 40.87
N PRO A 9 -17.11 -8.06 41.18
CA PRO A 9 -16.77 -6.97 40.29
C PRO A 9 -15.48 -7.22 39.49
N ALA A 10 -15.32 -6.36 38.46
CA ALA A 10 -14.09 -6.00 37.78
C ALA A 10 -13.44 -7.05 36.85
N ILE A 11 -13.74 -6.97 35.53
CA ILE A 11 -12.72 -6.86 34.46
C ILE A 11 -13.30 -6.01 33.31
N SER A 12 -12.68 -4.87 33.04
CA SER A 12 -12.61 -4.21 31.73
C SER A 12 -11.20 -3.60 31.64
N PRO A 13 -10.58 -3.41 30.46
CA PRO A 13 -10.93 -3.86 29.11
C PRO A 13 -9.78 -4.68 28.48
N PHE A 14 -10.03 -5.88 27.98
CA PHE A 14 -9.07 -6.55 27.10
C PHE A 14 -9.43 -6.30 25.63
N SER A 15 -8.54 -5.59 24.97
CA SER A 15 -8.41 -5.46 23.53
C SER A 15 -8.72 -6.77 22.80
N GLN A 16 -9.69 -6.72 21.89
CA GLN A 16 -9.75 -7.62 20.75
C GLN A 16 -10.06 -6.77 19.53
N VAL A 17 -8.99 -6.26 18.92
CA VAL A 17 -8.97 -5.94 17.48
C VAL A 17 -9.15 -7.25 16.73
N ALA A 18 -10.40 -7.71 16.63
CA ALA A 18 -10.76 -8.83 15.80
C ALA A 18 -10.67 -8.38 14.34
N GLN A 19 -9.53 -8.69 13.73
CA GLN A 19 -9.48 -8.99 12.30
C GLN A 19 -10.56 -10.03 12.00
N ASN A 20 -11.49 -9.70 11.12
CA ASN A 20 -12.17 -10.58 10.15
C ASN A 20 -13.57 -10.03 9.86
N THR A 21 -13.66 -9.18 8.83
CA THR A 21 -14.90 -8.99 8.09
C THR A 21 -14.56 -8.62 6.67
N GLN A 22 -14.36 -9.66 5.85
CA GLN A 22 -14.77 -9.56 4.46
C GLN A 22 -16.28 -9.82 4.44
N PRO A 23 -17.10 -8.80 4.14
CA PRO A 23 -18.15 -9.05 3.16
C PRO A 23 -18.43 -7.84 2.27
N GLY A 24 -18.75 -8.10 1.01
CA GLY A 24 -19.47 -7.15 0.19
C GLY A 24 -18.82 -6.88 -1.15
N ILE A 25 -19.19 -7.69 -2.13
CA ILE A 25 -19.30 -7.20 -3.50
C ILE A 25 -20.39 -6.12 -3.46
N THR A 26 -20.02 -4.85 -3.31
CA THR A 26 -20.97 -3.75 -3.47
C THR A 26 -20.49 -2.84 -4.58
N ASN A 27 -21.37 -2.70 -5.56
CA ASN A 27 -21.17 -1.99 -6.79
C ASN A 27 -20.83 -0.52 -6.53
N ASN A 28 -19.94 0.00 -7.38
CA ASN A 28 -19.58 1.39 -7.56
C ASN A 28 -20.74 2.38 -7.27
N GLN A 29 -20.57 3.21 -6.23
CA GLN A 29 -20.86 4.65 -6.15
C GLN A 29 -20.89 4.99 -4.65
N ASP A 30 -19.98 5.85 -4.19
CA ASP A 30 -19.90 6.32 -2.81
C ASP A 30 -19.71 5.23 -1.74
N ASN A 31 -18.54 4.56 -1.76
CA ASN A 31 -18.07 3.84 -0.58
C ASN A 31 -17.18 4.80 0.24
N PRO A 32 -17.75 5.60 1.19
CA PRO A 32 -16.98 6.55 1.99
C PRO A 32 -15.89 5.85 2.81
N ASP A 33 -16.11 4.58 3.20
CA ASP A 33 -15.10 3.79 3.91
C ASP A 33 -13.92 3.43 3.01
N GLY A 34 -14.18 3.11 1.73
CA GLY A 34 -13.14 2.83 0.75
C GLY A 34 -12.31 4.07 0.41
N GLU A 35 -12.95 5.23 0.23
CA GLU A 35 -12.24 6.50 0.01
C GLU A 35 -11.49 6.95 1.27
N ALA A 36 -12.08 6.81 2.47
CA ALA A 36 -11.39 7.09 3.72
C ALA A 36 -10.14 6.21 3.89
N ARG A 37 -10.25 4.91 3.56
CA ARG A 37 -9.12 3.98 3.57
C ARG A 37 -8.06 4.35 2.54
N LEU A 38 -8.45 4.74 1.33
CA LEU A 38 -7.53 5.22 0.29
C LEU A 38 -6.71 6.42 0.80
N GLN A 39 -7.39 7.41 1.38
CA GLN A 39 -6.74 8.59 1.96
C GLN A 39 -5.83 8.23 3.13
N GLN A 40 -6.24 7.26 3.95
CA GLN A 40 -5.42 6.76 5.04
C GLN A 40 -4.14 6.08 4.53
N VAL A 41 -4.22 5.23 3.51
CA VAL A 41 -3.04 4.58 2.89
C VAL A 41 -2.07 5.64 2.35
N LEU A 42 -2.57 6.67 1.66
CA LEU A 42 -1.74 7.76 1.14
C LEU A 42 -1.08 8.59 2.25
N LYS A 43 -1.80 8.81 3.36
CA LYS A 43 -1.30 9.54 4.52
C LYS A 43 -0.24 8.75 5.28
N ASP A 44 -0.47 7.47 5.48
CA ASP A 44 0.41 6.56 6.23
C ASP A 44 1.69 6.24 5.43
N ASN A 45 1.63 6.38 4.09
CA ASN A 45 2.74 6.07 3.19
C ASN A 45 3.18 7.29 2.35
N PRO A 46 3.80 8.31 2.97
CA PRO A 46 4.19 9.54 2.27
C PRO A 46 5.20 9.30 1.14
N ILE A 47 5.94 8.18 1.15
CA ILE A 47 6.85 7.75 0.07
C ILE A 47 6.13 7.63 -1.29
N LEU A 48 4.84 7.28 -1.30
CA LEU A 48 4.04 7.22 -2.52
C LEU A 48 3.95 8.59 -3.20
N ASN A 49 3.61 9.64 -2.44
CA ASN A 49 3.44 10.99 -2.96
C ASN A 49 4.77 11.70 -3.23
N ARG A 50 5.84 11.31 -2.53
CA ARG A 50 7.18 11.91 -2.69
C ARG A 50 7.97 11.29 -3.84
N GLY A 51 7.77 10.00 -4.10
CA GLY A 51 8.44 9.28 -5.18
C GLY A 51 7.49 8.95 -6.32
N ILE A 52 6.78 7.83 -6.19
CA ILE A 52 6.13 7.13 -7.31
C ILE A 52 5.00 7.93 -7.97
N LEU A 53 4.14 8.55 -7.16
CA LEU A 53 3.03 9.39 -7.62
C LEU A 53 3.47 10.85 -7.84
N SER A 54 4.65 11.23 -7.37
CA SER A 54 5.20 12.58 -7.52
C SER A 54 5.34 12.97 -9.00
N ASN A 55 5.33 14.26 -9.27
CA ASN A 55 5.63 14.81 -10.59
C ASN A 55 7.13 14.99 -10.83
N ASP A 56 7.96 14.32 -10.04
CA ASP A 56 9.42 14.35 -10.12
C ASP A 56 9.93 13.91 -11.50
N ASP A 57 10.95 14.61 -11.98
CA ASP A 57 11.59 14.39 -13.27
C ASP A 57 12.21 12.99 -13.39
N ALA A 58 12.63 12.37 -12.28
CA ALA A 58 13.20 11.02 -12.27
C ALA A 58 12.26 9.95 -12.87
N PHE A 59 10.95 10.16 -12.78
CA PHE A 59 9.95 9.24 -13.32
C PHE A 59 9.39 9.66 -14.68
N ARG A 60 9.70 10.87 -15.18
CA ARG A 60 9.04 11.47 -16.35
C ARG A 60 9.26 10.80 -17.71
N PRO A 61 10.47 10.36 -18.12
CA PRO A 61 10.66 9.90 -19.50
C PRO A 61 9.80 8.68 -19.84
N ASP A 62 9.44 7.83 -18.86
CA ASP A 62 8.69 6.60 -19.07
C ASP A 62 7.55 6.37 -18.06
N LYS A 63 7.03 7.43 -17.42
CA LYS A 63 6.05 7.32 -16.31
C LYS A 63 4.86 6.41 -16.64
N LYS A 64 4.36 6.50 -17.87
CA LYS A 64 3.24 5.68 -18.35
C LYS A 64 3.60 4.18 -18.38
N LYS A 65 4.75 3.83 -18.98
CA LYS A 65 5.21 2.43 -19.08
C LYS A 65 5.52 1.85 -17.69
N LEU A 66 6.17 2.66 -16.84
CA LEU A 66 6.40 2.32 -15.43
C LEU A 66 5.07 2.03 -14.71
N PHE A 67 4.07 2.90 -14.86
CA PHE A 67 2.78 2.73 -14.20
C PHE A 67 2.04 1.50 -14.73
N GLU A 68 2.06 1.25 -16.04
CA GLU A 68 1.47 0.03 -16.62
C GLU A 68 2.14 -1.23 -16.06
N GLY A 69 3.47 -1.24 -15.96
CA GLY A 69 4.24 -2.32 -15.34
C GLY A 69 3.87 -2.50 -13.86
N LEU A 70 3.90 -1.43 -13.05
CA LEU A 70 3.51 -1.47 -11.64
C LEU A 70 2.08 -1.98 -11.47
N LYS A 71 1.13 -1.50 -12.27
CA LYS A 71 -0.27 -1.95 -12.25
C LYS A 71 -0.40 -3.46 -12.50
N SER A 72 0.47 -4.04 -13.32
CA SER A 72 0.47 -5.48 -13.58
C SER A 72 0.80 -6.32 -12.33
N HIS A 73 1.61 -5.76 -11.42
CA HIS A 73 2.01 -6.44 -10.18
C HIS A 73 1.11 -6.12 -8.99
N VAL A 74 0.79 -4.84 -8.79
CA VAL A 74 0.09 -4.38 -7.58
C VAL A 74 -1.42 -4.20 -7.79
N GLY A 75 -1.88 -4.14 -9.03
CA GLY A 75 -3.25 -3.79 -9.40
C GLY A 75 -3.40 -2.33 -9.81
N ASP A 76 -4.58 -1.96 -10.32
CA ASP A 76 -4.84 -0.59 -10.78
C ASP A 76 -5.10 0.36 -9.60
N PHE A 77 -4.08 1.14 -9.25
CA PHE A 77 -4.12 2.19 -8.22
C PHE A 77 -4.52 3.57 -8.76
N THR A 78 -4.77 3.71 -10.07
CA THR A 78 -5.11 5.00 -10.69
C THR A 78 -6.61 5.27 -10.64
N ASP A 79 -7.01 6.53 -10.83
CA ASP A 79 -8.44 6.94 -10.87
C ASP A 79 -9.26 6.34 -12.02
N ALA A 80 -8.60 5.60 -12.91
CA ALA A 80 -9.27 4.75 -13.89
C ALA A 80 -10.03 3.60 -13.21
N ASN A 81 -9.54 3.09 -12.08
CA ASN A 81 -10.23 2.10 -11.27
C ASN A 81 -11.26 2.80 -10.36
N LYS A 82 -12.56 2.58 -10.63
CA LYS A 82 -13.66 3.21 -9.87
C LYS A 82 -13.91 2.58 -8.50
N ASP A 83 -13.27 1.45 -8.20
CA ASP A 83 -13.38 0.78 -6.91
C ASP A 83 -12.32 1.34 -5.94
N PRO A 84 -12.70 2.16 -4.94
CA PRO A 84 -11.76 2.77 -4.01
C PRO A 84 -11.06 1.74 -3.12
N ASN A 85 -11.69 0.60 -2.81
CA ASN A 85 -11.08 -0.45 -1.99
C ASN A 85 -9.94 -1.13 -2.75
N LYS A 86 -10.16 -1.45 -4.03
CA LYS A 86 -9.11 -2.03 -4.88
C LYS A 86 -7.97 -1.05 -5.14
N ARG A 87 -8.26 0.25 -5.29
CA ARG A 87 -7.21 1.27 -5.36
C ARG A 87 -6.40 1.34 -4.07
N ALA A 88 -7.05 1.32 -2.91
CA ALA A 88 -6.37 1.31 -1.62
C ALA A 88 -5.49 0.07 -1.43
N ASP A 89 -5.97 -1.11 -1.82
CA ASP A 89 -5.17 -2.35 -1.81
C ASP A 89 -3.96 -2.27 -2.74
N ALA A 90 -4.15 -1.73 -3.95
CA ALA A 90 -3.07 -1.57 -4.92
C ALA A 90 -2.02 -0.54 -4.44
N LEU A 91 -2.45 0.58 -3.84
CA LEU A 91 -1.56 1.56 -3.23
C LEU A 91 -0.82 1.00 -2.03
N GLN A 92 -1.47 0.17 -1.20
CA GLN A 92 -0.80 -0.46 -0.07
C GLN A 92 0.31 -1.40 -0.55
N LYS A 93 0.04 -2.27 -1.53
CA LYS A 93 1.05 -3.14 -2.13
C LYS A 93 2.19 -2.35 -2.76
N LEU A 94 1.87 -1.24 -3.43
CA LEU A 94 2.86 -0.34 -4.00
C LEU A 94 3.73 0.29 -2.92
N ALA A 95 3.12 0.72 -1.80
CA ALA A 95 3.83 1.28 -0.67
C ALA A 95 4.73 0.24 0.00
N ASP A 96 4.25 -0.98 0.19
CA ASP A 96 5.04 -2.08 0.75
C ASP A 96 6.29 -2.32 -0.10
N LYS A 97 6.13 -2.36 -1.43
CA LYS A 97 7.27 -2.54 -2.34
C LYS A 97 8.21 -1.34 -2.35
N ALA A 98 7.68 -0.12 -2.31
CA ALA A 98 8.48 1.10 -2.22
C ALA A 98 9.31 1.13 -0.93
N ASN A 99 8.69 0.79 0.21
CA ASN A 99 9.36 0.69 1.50
C ASN A 99 10.39 -0.45 1.55
N GLU A 100 10.15 -1.56 0.85
CA GLU A 100 11.12 -2.64 0.71
C GLU A 100 12.38 -2.15 -0.03
N ILE A 101 12.19 -1.46 -1.15
CA ILE A 101 13.28 -0.84 -1.93
C ILE A 101 13.99 0.22 -1.09
N ASP A 102 13.25 1.08 -0.39
CA ASP A 102 13.81 2.10 0.51
C ASP A 102 14.55 1.49 1.71
N LYS A 103 14.27 0.26 2.12
CA LYS A 103 15.03 -0.39 3.20
C LYS A 103 16.17 -1.25 2.68
N ASP A 104 16.30 -1.39 1.36
CA ASP A 104 17.34 -2.19 0.75
C ASP A 104 18.69 -1.44 0.85
N SER A 105 19.52 -1.91 1.78
CA SER A 105 20.86 -1.40 2.02
C SER A 105 21.87 -1.79 0.94
N SER A 106 21.49 -2.69 0.01
CA SER A 106 22.33 -3.08 -1.14
C SER A 106 22.27 -2.08 -2.30
N LEU A 107 21.30 -1.15 -2.29
CA LEU A 107 21.13 -0.15 -3.34
C LEU A 107 22.07 1.04 -3.12
N TYR A 108 22.74 1.46 -4.19
CA TYR A 108 23.67 2.59 -4.17
C TYR A 108 22.93 3.93 -4.09
N ARG A 109 23.01 4.63 -2.97
CA ARG A 109 22.33 5.92 -2.77
C ARG A 109 23.16 7.12 -3.17
N HIS A 110 22.47 8.20 -3.53
CA HIS A 110 23.15 9.47 -3.73
C HIS A 110 23.61 10.03 -2.37
N SER A 111 24.76 10.70 -2.36
CA SER A 111 25.45 11.12 -1.14
C SER A 111 24.54 11.94 -0.21
N GLY A 112 24.10 11.33 0.90
CA GLY A 112 23.29 11.99 1.95
C GLY A 112 22.00 11.25 2.31
N SER A 113 21.52 10.35 1.45
CA SER A 113 20.31 9.57 1.70
C SER A 113 20.60 8.29 2.48
N THR A 114 19.66 7.85 3.31
CA THR A 114 19.86 6.73 4.25
C THR A 114 18.75 5.69 4.07
N PRO A 115 19.04 4.37 4.11
CA PRO A 115 18.01 3.35 4.12
C PRO A 115 16.88 3.60 5.10
N GLY A 116 15.65 3.61 4.60
CA GLY A 116 14.44 3.83 5.38
C GLY A 116 14.16 5.31 5.68
N ASP A 117 14.74 6.25 4.93
CA ASP A 117 14.46 7.68 5.10
C ASP A 117 13.08 8.10 4.56
N GLY A 118 12.38 7.17 3.89
CA GLY A 118 11.05 7.38 3.33
C GLY A 118 11.08 8.13 2.00
N PHE A 119 12.22 8.17 1.32
CA PHE A 119 12.41 8.73 -0.01
C PHE A 119 12.98 7.67 -0.97
N LEU A 120 12.55 7.73 -2.23
CA LEU A 120 13.17 6.94 -3.30
C LEU A 120 14.19 7.84 -4.00
N ASP A 121 15.46 7.53 -3.84
CA ASP A 121 16.57 8.21 -4.50
C ASP A 121 16.55 7.95 -6.00
N GLN A 122 16.78 9.03 -6.76
CA GLN A 122 16.54 9.12 -8.19
C GLN A 122 17.32 8.13 -9.08
N LYS A 123 18.24 7.34 -8.53
CA LYS A 123 19.06 6.41 -9.31
C LYS A 123 18.76 4.95 -8.99
N SER A 124 19.38 4.38 -7.97
CA SER A 124 19.28 2.94 -7.70
C SER A 124 17.89 2.47 -7.28
N GLU A 125 17.14 3.28 -6.54
CA GLU A 125 15.82 2.92 -6.03
C GLU A 125 14.74 3.10 -7.10
N VAL A 126 14.83 4.17 -7.89
CA VAL A 126 14.01 4.34 -9.10
C VAL A 126 14.31 3.24 -10.12
N ASP A 127 15.58 2.86 -10.31
CA ASP A 127 15.96 1.75 -11.19
C ASP A 127 15.45 0.41 -10.67
N ALA A 128 15.50 0.16 -9.35
CA ALA A 128 14.95 -1.05 -8.75
C ALA A 128 13.42 -1.13 -8.95
N LEU A 129 12.71 -0.01 -8.78
CA LEU A 129 11.28 0.07 -9.01
C LEU A 129 10.94 -0.10 -10.50
N ARG A 130 11.76 0.46 -11.40
CA ARG A 130 11.63 0.29 -12.85
C ARG A 130 11.85 -1.17 -13.24
N LYS A 131 12.89 -1.81 -12.71
CA LYS A 131 13.16 -3.23 -12.92
C LYS A 131 11.99 -4.08 -12.46
N TYR A 132 11.46 -3.82 -11.26
CA TYR A 132 10.27 -4.50 -10.76
C TYR A 132 9.07 -4.35 -11.71
N SER A 133 8.86 -3.15 -12.29
CA SER A 133 7.78 -2.92 -13.26
C SER A 133 7.96 -3.66 -14.59
N GLU A 134 9.19 -4.01 -14.96
CA GLU A 134 9.53 -4.70 -16.21
C GLU A 134 9.65 -6.22 -16.02
N GLU A 135 9.80 -6.69 -14.78
CA GLU A 135 9.84 -8.11 -14.46
C GLU A 135 8.48 -8.78 -14.77
N PRO A 136 8.49 -10.00 -15.33
CA PRO A 136 7.25 -10.75 -15.52
C PRO A 136 6.59 -10.98 -14.16
N VAL A 137 5.30 -10.68 -14.06
CA VAL A 137 4.52 -10.88 -12.84
C VAL A 137 4.78 -12.30 -12.35
N PRO A 138 5.33 -12.50 -11.13
CA PRO A 138 5.63 -13.83 -10.66
C PRO A 138 4.34 -14.63 -10.68
N ALA A 139 4.32 -15.68 -11.52
CA ALA A 139 3.22 -16.63 -11.52
C ALA A 139 3.06 -17.09 -10.08
N GLN A 140 1.96 -16.69 -9.43
CA GLN A 140 1.64 -17.14 -8.09
C GLN A 140 1.75 -18.66 -8.15
N LYS A 141 2.75 -19.21 -7.46
CA LYS A 141 2.86 -20.65 -7.28
C LYS A 141 1.59 -21.04 -6.53
N GLN A 142 0.60 -21.49 -7.30
CA GLN A 142 -0.52 -22.24 -6.76
C GLN A 142 0.10 -23.50 -6.16
N SER A 143 0.25 -23.48 -4.84
CA SER A 143 0.50 -24.69 -4.06
C SER A 143 -0.65 -25.64 -4.37
N GLN A 144 -0.36 -26.69 -5.14
CA GLN A 144 -1.22 -27.86 -5.28
C GLN A 144 -1.23 -28.68 -3.98
#